data_AF-A0A6A6XVS7-F1
#
_entry.id   AF-A0A6A6XVS7-F1
#
_cell.length_a   1.000
_cell.length_b   1.000
_cell.length_c   1.000
_cell.angle_alpha   90.00
_cell.angle_beta   90.00
_cell.angle_gamma   90.00
#
_symmetry.space_group_name_H-M   'P 1'
#
loop_
_entity.id
_entity.type
_entity.pdbx_description
1 polymer ?
#
loop_
_entity_poly.entity_id
_entity_poly.type
_entity_poly.pdbx_seq_one_letter_code
_entity_poly.pdbx_strand_id
1 'polypeptide(L)'
;MANQPLPTRVLASVNVPDTPLVTKAIALARKYLDDQGYKHIMRSWLIGQASINHLPASEKANIDEEVFAVSTILHDLGWSKSSDVTSKDKMFEVDGAIAAREFLLREGNPEEWDKHRIQLVWDSIAFHTCPIAPYKEAEVAHCNAGICTELFGIEIAKSQVGDKVRITQEEFDEIAKEYPREGLKGYLREILCGFCRDKPEATYGSFVSGFGDRFVEGYSSKGKQMVDLMEAVVTE
;
A
#
# COMPACT_ATOMS: atom_id res chain seq x y z
N MET A 1 7.54 25.51 -9.87
CA MET A 1 7.52 25.63 -11.35
C MET A 1 6.22 25.04 -11.84
N ALA A 2 5.61 25.54 -12.93
CA ALA A 2 4.39 24.95 -13.46
C ALA A 2 4.65 23.47 -13.79
N ASN A 3 3.86 22.56 -13.19
CA ASN A 3 4.05 21.12 -13.29
C ASN A 3 3.87 20.70 -14.76
N GLN A 4 4.96 20.36 -15.45
CA GLN A 4 4.83 19.73 -16.77
C GLN A 4 4.09 18.40 -16.58
N PRO A 5 3.18 18.03 -17.51
CA PRO A 5 2.54 16.73 -17.45
C PRO A 5 3.61 15.64 -17.46
N LEU A 6 3.51 14.71 -16.51
CA LEU A 6 4.44 13.58 -16.43
C LEU A 6 4.41 12.78 -17.75
N PRO A 7 5.56 12.27 -18.23
CA PRO A 7 5.54 11.29 -19.30
C PRO A 7 4.69 10.09 -18.86
N THR A 8 3.98 9.47 -19.81
CA THR A 8 3.13 8.32 -19.52
C THR A 8 3.39 7.16 -20.47
N ARG A 9 3.05 5.95 -20.01
CA ARG A 9 3.05 4.73 -20.81
C ARG A 9 1.79 3.91 -20.53
N VAL A 10 1.49 2.95 -21.38
CA VAL A 10 0.40 1.99 -21.15
C VAL A 10 0.95 0.71 -20.53
N LEU A 11 0.41 0.30 -19.39
CA LEU A 11 0.65 -1.00 -18.74
C LEU A 11 -0.69 -1.67 -18.45
N ALA A 12 -0.87 -2.93 -18.89
CA ALA A 12 -2.14 -3.68 -18.73
C ALA A 12 -3.37 -2.83 -19.08
N SER A 13 -3.31 -2.14 -20.22
CA SER A 13 -4.36 -1.22 -20.73
C SER A 13 -4.61 0.05 -19.90
N VAL A 14 -3.81 0.33 -18.86
CA VAL A 14 -3.90 1.55 -18.05
C VAL A 14 -2.80 2.54 -18.44
N ASN A 15 -3.17 3.81 -18.67
CA ASN A 15 -2.19 4.89 -18.83
C ASN A 15 -1.60 5.26 -17.46
N VAL A 16 -0.29 5.13 -17.29
CA VAL A 16 0.41 5.32 -16.00
C VAL A 16 1.60 6.28 -16.13
N PRO A 17 2.04 6.95 -15.06
CA PRO A 17 3.28 7.71 -15.05
C PRO A 17 4.51 6.86 -15.46
N ASP A 18 5.32 7.38 -16.37
CA ASP A 18 6.53 6.75 -16.91
C ASP A 18 7.78 7.56 -16.57
N THR A 19 8.01 7.79 -15.29
CA THR A 19 9.21 8.48 -14.82
C THR A 19 10.35 7.49 -14.55
N PRO A 20 11.61 7.93 -14.62
CA PRO A 20 12.74 7.10 -14.20
C PRO A 20 12.60 6.57 -12.77
N LEU A 21 12.02 7.37 -11.87
CA LEU A 21 11.84 6.99 -10.46
C LEU A 21 10.76 5.91 -10.30
N VAL A 22 9.63 6.00 -11.02
CA VAL A 22 8.61 4.93 -11.07
C VAL A 22 9.22 3.63 -11.58
N THR A 23 10.04 3.69 -12.63
CA THR A 23 10.76 2.51 -13.13
C THR A 23 11.70 1.90 -12.08
N LYS A 24 12.45 2.73 -11.35
CA LYS A 24 13.29 2.27 -10.24
C LYS A 24 12.47 1.68 -9.08
N ALA A 25 11.30 2.25 -8.76
CA ALA A 25 10.41 1.74 -7.73
C ALA A 25 9.88 0.34 -8.08
N ILE A 26 9.46 0.13 -9.33
CA ILE A 26 9.03 -1.19 -9.83
C ILE A 26 10.18 -2.20 -9.72
N ALA A 27 11.40 -1.81 -10.10
CA ALA A 27 12.57 -2.66 -10.00
C ALA A 27 12.91 -3.02 -8.53
N LEU A 28 12.76 -2.06 -7.61
CA LEU A 28 12.96 -2.30 -6.17
C LEU A 28 11.91 -3.27 -5.62
N ALA A 29 10.62 -3.05 -5.93
CA ALA A 29 9.55 -3.95 -5.53
C ALA A 29 9.81 -5.37 -6.05
N ARG A 30 10.22 -5.51 -7.33
CA ARG A 30 10.55 -6.81 -7.92
C ARG A 30 11.75 -7.50 -7.26
N LYS A 31 12.72 -6.71 -6.77
CA LYS A 31 13.90 -7.23 -6.06
C LYS A 31 13.53 -7.82 -4.69
N TYR A 32 12.63 -7.16 -3.95
CA TYR A 32 12.38 -7.48 -2.54
C TYR A 32 11.12 -8.33 -2.29
N LEU A 33 10.17 -8.33 -3.22
CA LEU A 33 8.93 -9.10 -3.11
C LEU A 33 9.02 -10.39 -3.92
N ASP A 34 8.39 -11.44 -3.40
CA ASP A 34 8.14 -12.64 -4.20
C ASP A 34 7.12 -12.38 -5.32
N ASP A 35 6.87 -13.40 -6.14
CA ASP A 35 5.98 -13.28 -7.30
C ASP A 35 4.55 -12.85 -6.94
N GLN A 36 3.99 -13.34 -5.83
CA GLN A 36 2.61 -13.00 -5.47
C GLN A 36 2.53 -11.61 -4.84
N GLY A 37 3.49 -11.24 -3.98
CA GLY A 37 3.59 -9.88 -3.45
C GLY A 37 3.79 -8.85 -4.56
N TYR A 38 4.68 -9.12 -5.52
CA TYR A 38 4.89 -8.25 -6.68
C TYR A 38 3.62 -8.12 -7.55
N LYS A 39 2.93 -9.24 -7.81
CA LYS A 39 1.65 -9.18 -8.55
C LYS A 39 0.59 -8.36 -7.79
N HIS A 40 0.53 -8.47 -6.47
CA HIS A 40 -0.38 -7.68 -5.64
C HIS A 40 -0.11 -6.17 -5.76
N ILE A 41 1.11 -5.71 -5.51
CA ILE A 41 1.43 -4.27 -5.59
C ILE A 41 1.19 -3.69 -6.99
N MET A 42 1.45 -4.48 -8.04
CA MET A 42 1.24 -4.02 -9.42
C MET A 42 -0.25 -3.85 -9.72
N ARG A 43 -1.09 -4.80 -9.29
CA ARG A 43 -2.54 -4.65 -9.42
C ARG A 43 -3.06 -3.47 -8.62
N SER A 44 -2.63 -3.30 -7.37
CA SER A 44 -3.05 -2.18 -6.51
C SER A 44 -2.75 -0.83 -7.16
N TRP A 45 -1.55 -0.67 -7.72
CA TRP A 45 -1.16 0.56 -8.43
C TRP A 45 -1.98 0.78 -9.70
N LEU A 46 -2.07 -0.24 -10.57
CA LEU A 46 -2.79 -0.13 -11.85
C LEU A 46 -4.27 0.16 -11.64
N ILE A 47 -4.89 -0.48 -10.63
CA ILE A 47 -6.31 -0.29 -10.31
C ILE A 47 -6.57 1.12 -9.78
N GLY A 48 -5.72 1.62 -8.89
CA GLY A 48 -5.83 2.98 -8.38
C GLY A 48 -5.59 4.01 -9.48
N GLN A 49 -4.60 3.79 -10.36
CA GLN A 49 -4.30 4.68 -11.49
C GLN A 49 -5.44 4.71 -12.51
N ALA A 50 -6.07 3.57 -12.81
CA ALA A 50 -7.25 3.52 -13.66
C ALA A 50 -8.39 4.35 -13.06
N SER A 51 -8.63 4.25 -11.75
CA SER A 51 -9.61 5.11 -11.07
C SER A 51 -9.26 6.60 -11.16
N ILE A 52 -7.98 6.97 -10.99
CA ILE A 52 -7.51 8.36 -11.15
C ILE A 52 -7.73 8.87 -12.57
N ASN A 53 -7.52 8.03 -13.59
CA ASN A 53 -7.72 8.40 -14.99
C ASN A 53 -9.19 8.72 -15.33
N HIS A 54 -10.14 8.16 -14.57
CA HIS A 54 -11.58 8.45 -14.69
C HIS A 54 -12.06 9.62 -13.81
N LEU A 55 -11.16 10.30 -13.10
CA LEU A 55 -11.51 11.50 -12.34
C LEU A 55 -11.70 12.71 -13.27
N PRO A 56 -12.60 13.65 -12.89
CA PRO A 56 -12.64 14.95 -13.53
C PRO A 56 -11.26 15.63 -13.44
N ALA A 57 -10.87 16.37 -14.48
CA ALA A 57 -9.56 17.01 -14.56
C ALA A 57 -9.24 17.90 -13.34
N SER A 58 -10.25 18.56 -12.76
CA SER A 58 -10.10 19.38 -11.56
C SER A 58 -9.77 18.59 -10.30
N GLU A 59 -10.27 17.35 -10.18
CA GLU A 59 -9.96 16.46 -9.06
C GLU A 59 -8.60 15.79 -9.27
N LYS A 60 -8.36 15.29 -10.50
CA LYS A 60 -7.08 14.69 -10.89
C LYS A 60 -5.90 15.65 -10.69
N ALA A 61 -6.09 16.94 -10.95
CA ALA A 61 -5.04 17.96 -10.76
C ALA A 61 -4.59 18.15 -9.31
N ASN A 62 -5.35 17.64 -8.32
CA ASN A 62 -4.98 17.68 -6.91
C ASN A 62 -4.22 16.43 -6.45
N ILE A 63 -3.87 15.54 -7.37
CA ILE A 63 -3.15 14.29 -7.08
C ILE A 63 -1.77 14.37 -7.72
N ASP A 64 -0.72 14.29 -6.91
CA ASP A 64 0.63 14.02 -7.40
C ASP A 64 0.72 12.55 -7.81
N GLU A 65 0.52 12.28 -9.11
CA GLU A 65 0.49 10.93 -9.67
C GLU A 65 1.82 10.18 -9.50
N GLU A 66 2.96 10.86 -9.39
CA GLU A 66 4.24 10.21 -9.14
C GLU A 66 4.38 9.79 -7.66
N VAL A 67 3.95 10.64 -6.72
CA VAL A 67 3.83 10.28 -5.29
C VAL A 67 2.88 9.10 -5.11
N PHE A 68 1.69 9.15 -5.72
CA PHE A 68 0.74 8.04 -5.70
C PHE A 68 1.34 6.75 -6.27
N ALA A 69 2.03 6.83 -7.43
CA ALA A 69 2.64 5.67 -8.06
C ALA A 69 3.72 5.05 -7.16
N VAL A 70 4.70 5.84 -6.71
CA VAL A 70 5.78 5.33 -5.84
C VAL A 70 5.23 4.75 -4.55
N SER A 71 4.24 5.42 -3.93
CA SER A 71 3.59 4.91 -2.72
C SER A 71 2.98 3.54 -2.93
N THR A 72 2.15 3.40 -3.98
CA THR A 72 1.40 2.17 -4.21
C THR A 72 2.30 1.02 -4.67
N ILE A 73 3.35 1.30 -5.45
CA ILE A 73 4.33 0.30 -5.89
C ILE A 73 5.16 -0.24 -4.70
N LEU A 74 5.41 0.58 -3.68
CA LEU A 74 6.29 0.23 -2.56
C LEU A 74 5.56 -0.10 -1.24
N HIS A 75 4.23 -0.06 -1.20
CA HIS A 75 3.48 -0.12 0.06
C HIS A 75 3.74 -1.38 0.89
N ASP A 76 3.96 -2.51 0.22
CA ASP A 76 4.21 -3.81 0.87
C ASP A 76 5.66 -4.24 0.88
N LEU A 77 6.63 -3.33 0.73
CA LEU A 77 8.05 -3.69 0.95
C LEU A 77 8.29 -4.32 2.33
N GLY A 78 7.45 -4.02 3.32
CA GLY A 78 7.46 -4.67 4.63
C GLY A 78 7.12 -6.17 4.63
N TRP A 79 6.64 -6.74 3.52
CA TRP A 79 6.43 -8.18 3.32
C TRP A 79 7.70 -8.92 2.90
N SER A 80 8.79 -8.19 2.60
CA SER A 80 10.05 -8.82 2.24
C SER A 80 10.60 -9.69 3.38
N LYS A 81 11.27 -10.79 3.02
CA LYS A 81 12.04 -11.60 3.98
C LYS A 81 13.44 -11.05 4.25
N SER A 82 13.85 -9.99 3.54
CA SER A 82 15.16 -9.38 3.73
C SER A 82 15.16 -8.40 4.91
N SER A 83 16.19 -8.52 5.77
CA SER A 83 16.46 -7.55 6.84
C SER A 83 16.94 -6.18 6.34
N ASP A 84 17.18 -6.03 5.02
CA ASP A 84 17.54 -4.73 4.44
C ASP A 84 16.39 -3.72 4.49
N VAL A 85 15.14 -4.21 4.47
CA VAL A 85 13.92 -3.38 4.36
C VAL A 85 12.86 -3.73 5.41
N THR A 86 13.18 -4.63 6.35
CA THR A 86 12.26 -5.07 7.41
C THR A 86 12.94 -5.10 8.77
N SER A 87 12.13 -5.00 9.82
CA SER A 87 12.57 -5.06 11.21
C SER A 87 11.80 -6.12 12.01
N LYS A 88 12.34 -6.46 13.19
CA LYS A 88 11.76 -7.46 14.10
C LYS A 88 10.67 -6.91 15.03
N ASP A 89 10.50 -5.58 15.06
CA ASP A 89 9.76 -4.88 16.11
C ASP A 89 8.69 -3.91 15.57
N LYS A 90 8.67 -3.62 14.27
CA LYS A 90 7.70 -2.68 13.67
C LYS A 90 6.64 -3.40 12.86
N MET A 91 5.48 -2.76 12.76
CA MET A 91 4.42 -3.12 11.81
C MET A 91 4.98 -3.12 10.38
N PHE A 92 4.45 -4.00 9.51
CA PHE A 92 4.97 -4.11 8.15
C PHE A 92 4.70 -2.83 7.35
N GLU A 93 3.61 -2.12 7.65
CA GLU A 93 3.28 -0.82 7.06
C GLU A 93 4.37 0.21 7.37
N VAL A 94 4.90 0.19 8.60
CA VAL A 94 5.97 1.10 9.03
C VAL A 94 7.31 0.71 8.40
N ASP A 95 7.62 -0.58 8.33
CA ASP A 95 8.82 -1.08 7.64
C ASP A 95 8.81 -0.64 6.16
N GLY A 96 7.68 -0.86 5.46
CA GLY A 96 7.50 -0.43 4.06
C GLY A 96 7.64 1.08 3.87
N ALA A 97 7.03 1.87 4.76
CA ALA A 97 7.11 3.32 4.70
C ALA A 97 8.54 3.85 4.92
N ILE A 98 9.28 3.27 5.87
CA ILE A 98 10.70 3.60 6.11
C ILE A 98 11.54 3.25 4.87
N ALA A 99 11.38 2.03 4.33
CA ALA A 99 12.13 1.58 3.16
C ALA A 99 11.86 2.46 1.93
N ALA A 100 10.61 2.88 1.71
CA ALA A 100 10.24 3.78 0.63
C ALA A 100 10.85 5.18 0.81
N ARG A 101 10.86 5.72 2.03
CA ARG A 101 11.53 6.99 2.34
C ARG A 101 13.03 6.91 2.05
N GLU A 102 13.70 5.85 2.48
CA GLU A 102 15.14 5.65 2.22
C GLU A 102 15.43 5.50 0.72
N PHE A 103 14.57 4.81 -0.02
CA PHE A 103 14.63 4.74 -1.47
C PHE A 103 14.55 6.13 -2.11
N LEU A 104 13.59 6.96 -1.70
CA LEU A 104 13.43 8.32 -2.23
C LEU A 104 14.62 9.22 -1.93
N LEU A 105 15.18 9.14 -0.72
CA LEU A 105 16.37 9.90 -0.34
C LEU A 105 17.61 9.51 -1.17
N ARG A 106 17.67 8.26 -1.65
CA ARG A 106 18.78 7.78 -2.48
C ARG A 106 18.56 8.03 -3.98
N GLU A 107 17.34 7.81 -4.47
CA GLU A 107 17.05 7.73 -5.91
C GLU A 107 16.31 8.94 -6.47
N GLY A 108 15.60 9.69 -5.61
CA GLY A 108 14.83 10.87 -5.99
C GLY A 108 15.71 12.09 -6.18
N ASN A 109 15.37 12.93 -7.16
CA ASN A 109 16.02 14.23 -7.35
C ASN A 109 15.65 15.16 -6.17
N PRO A 110 16.59 15.65 -5.35
CA PRO A 110 16.28 16.50 -4.20
C PRO A 110 15.59 17.82 -4.54
N GLU A 111 15.70 18.30 -5.80
CA GLU A 111 14.98 19.50 -6.26
C GLU A 111 13.50 19.24 -6.55
N GLU A 112 13.14 17.98 -6.84
CA GLU A 112 11.77 17.55 -7.15
C GLU A 112 11.11 16.84 -5.97
N TRP A 113 11.87 16.14 -5.13
CA TRP A 113 11.42 15.35 -3.99
C TRP A 113 11.73 16.05 -2.68
N ASP A 114 10.91 17.05 -2.37
CA ASP A 114 10.99 17.78 -1.12
C ASP A 114 10.51 16.95 0.09
N LYS A 115 10.62 17.55 1.28
CA LYS A 115 10.17 16.93 2.52
C LYS A 115 8.69 16.55 2.50
N HIS A 116 7.85 17.31 1.81
CA HIS A 116 6.41 17.09 1.78
C HIS A 116 6.06 15.87 0.92
N ARG A 117 6.58 15.76 -0.31
CA ARG A 117 6.35 14.59 -1.18
C ARG A 117 6.87 13.30 -0.55
N ILE A 118 8.05 13.35 0.08
CA ILE A 118 8.60 12.21 0.82
C ILE A 118 7.70 11.83 2.01
N GLN A 119 7.16 12.82 2.73
CA GLN A 119 6.22 12.56 3.82
C GLN A 119 4.91 11.95 3.30
N LEU A 120 4.39 12.42 2.17
CA LEU A 120 3.18 11.85 1.54
C LEU A 120 3.39 10.39 1.12
N VAL A 121 4.56 10.01 0.62
CA VAL A 121 4.86 8.60 0.35
C VAL A 121 4.89 7.78 1.64
N TRP A 122 5.55 8.30 2.67
CA TRP A 122 5.59 7.62 3.96
C TRP A 122 4.18 7.46 4.55
N ASP A 123 3.36 8.52 4.54
CA ASP A 123 2.00 8.51 5.06
C ASP A 123 1.09 7.57 4.25
N SER A 124 1.20 7.62 2.92
CA SER A 124 0.43 6.74 2.02
C SER A 124 0.63 5.28 2.36
N ILE A 125 1.88 4.90 2.65
CA ILE A 125 2.23 3.53 2.99
C ILE A 125 1.89 3.22 4.46
N ALA A 126 2.22 4.09 5.42
CA ALA A 126 1.95 3.81 6.82
C ALA A 126 0.45 3.69 7.13
N PHE A 127 -0.40 4.42 6.39
CA PHE A 127 -1.85 4.40 6.57
C PHE A 127 -2.60 3.49 5.59
N HIS A 128 -1.94 2.77 4.67
CA HIS A 128 -2.66 2.10 3.58
C HIS A 128 -3.66 1.02 4.05
N THR A 129 -3.48 0.45 5.24
CA THR A 129 -4.40 -0.50 5.89
C THR A 129 -5.37 0.16 6.88
N CYS A 130 -5.23 1.46 7.12
CA CYS A 130 -5.89 2.20 8.18
C CYS A 130 -7.20 2.86 7.69
N PRO A 131 -8.29 2.82 8.48
CA PRO A 131 -9.54 3.52 8.14
C PRO A 131 -9.42 5.05 8.10
N ILE A 132 -8.28 5.62 8.52
CA ILE A 132 -7.99 7.06 8.43
C ILE A 132 -7.59 7.46 7.02
N ALA A 133 -7.00 6.56 6.22
CA ALA A 133 -6.45 6.89 4.90
C ALA A 133 -7.43 7.61 3.95
N PRO A 134 -8.73 7.25 3.87
CA PRO A 134 -9.68 7.93 3.00
C PRO A 134 -9.92 9.41 3.32
N TYR A 135 -9.54 9.87 4.51
CA TYR A 135 -9.74 11.24 5.03
C TYR A 135 -8.46 12.08 5.00
N LYS A 136 -7.34 11.52 4.53
CA LYS A 136 -6.06 12.19 4.44
C LYS A 136 -5.88 12.82 3.05
N GLU A 137 -4.66 13.28 2.69
CA GLU A 137 -4.38 13.83 1.36
C GLU A 137 -4.70 12.83 0.24
N ALA A 138 -4.92 13.35 -0.97
CA ALA A 138 -5.51 12.59 -2.07
C ALA A 138 -4.66 11.37 -2.46
N GLU A 139 -3.33 11.46 -2.40
CA GLU A 139 -2.40 10.37 -2.68
C GLU A 139 -2.58 9.21 -1.69
N VAL A 140 -2.73 9.52 -0.40
CA VAL A 140 -2.97 8.53 0.66
C VAL A 140 -4.32 7.85 0.45
N ALA A 141 -5.34 8.65 0.14
CA ALA A 141 -6.69 8.17 -0.05
C ALA A 141 -6.83 7.29 -1.30
N HIS A 142 -6.18 7.65 -2.41
CA HIS A 142 -6.19 6.86 -3.65
C HIS A 142 -5.27 5.63 -3.57
N CYS A 143 -4.15 5.69 -2.82
CA CYS A 143 -3.34 4.51 -2.48
C CYS A 143 -4.20 3.46 -1.77
N ASN A 144 -4.89 3.86 -0.69
CA ASN A 144 -5.81 2.98 0.03
C ASN A 144 -6.95 2.48 -0.87
N ALA A 145 -7.57 3.34 -1.69
CA ALA A 145 -8.65 2.93 -2.59
C ALA A 145 -8.21 1.88 -3.62
N GLY A 146 -7.02 2.04 -4.21
CA GLY A 146 -6.44 1.07 -5.14
C GLY A 146 -6.22 -0.30 -4.50
N ILE A 147 -5.63 -0.33 -3.31
CA ILE A 147 -5.38 -1.55 -2.53
C ILE A 147 -6.68 -2.22 -2.09
N CYS A 148 -7.63 -1.46 -1.55
CA CYS A 148 -8.95 -1.98 -1.17
C CYS A 148 -9.71 -2.57 -2.36
N THR A 149 -9.64 -1.92 -3.52
CA THR A 149 -10.29 -2.41 -4.75
C THR A 149 -9.62 -3.68 -5.26
N GLU A 150 -8.29 -3.76 -5.22
CA GLU A 150 -7.56 -4.97 -5.56
C GLU A 150 -7.94 -6.16 -4.66
N LEU A 151 -8.06 -5.94 -3.35
CA LEU A 151 -8.29 -7.01 -2.39
C LEU A 151 -9.76 -7.45 -2.34
N PHE A 152 -10.68 -6.49 -2.30
CA PHE A 152 -12.09 -6.74 -2.01
C PHE A 152 -12.98 -6.69 -3.26
N GLY A 153 -12.45 -6.23 -4.40
CA GLY A 153 -13.21 -6.00 -5.61
C GLY A 153 -13.96 -4.66 -5.60
N ILE A 154 -14.43 -4.27 -6.78
CA ILE A 154 -14.99 -2.94 -7.07
C ILE A 154 -16.15 -2.58 -6.14
N GLU A 155 -17.15 -3.45 -6.01
CA GLU A 155 -18.39 -3.11 -5.30
C GLU A 155 -18.19 -2.96 -3.79
N ILE A 156 -17.38 -3.82 -3.18
CA ILE A 156 -17.04 -3.70 -1.75
C ILE A 156 -16.19 -2.44 -1.53
N ALA A 157 -15.19 -2.20 -2.37
CA ALA A 157 -14.35 -1.01 -2.24
C ALA A 157 -15.15 0.29 -2.39
N LYS A 158 -16.05 0.38 -3.38
CA LYS A 158 -16.98 1.52 -3.51
C LYS A 158 -17.78 1.78 -2.23
N SER A 159 -18.26 0.73 -1.56
CA SER A 159 -18.99 0.87 -0.29
C SER A 159 -18.13 1.45 0.85
N GLN A 160 -16.81 1.32 0.79
CA GLN A 160 -15.88 1.75 1.84
C GLN A 160 -15.25 3.11 1.55
N VAL A 161 -14.88 3.39 0.31
CA VAL A 161 -14.07 4.56 -0.08
C VAL A 161 -14.74 5.47 -1.12
N GLY A 162 -15.97 5.13 -1.55
CA GLY A 162 -16.84 5.97 -2.36
C GLY A 162 -16.26 6.30 -3.74
N ASP A 163 -16.40 7.56 -4.13
CA ASP A 163 -16.08 8.09 -5.47
C ASP A 163 -14.59 8.01 -5.86
N LYS A 164 -13.74 7.53 -4.95
CA LYS A 164 -12.32 7.22 -5.22
C LYS A 164 -12.15 5.97 -6.08
N VAL A 165 -13.17 5.12 -6.16
CA VAL A 165 -13.18 3.90 -6.98
C VAL A 165 -13.97 4.18 -8.26
N ARG A 166 -13.26 4.38 -9.36
CA ARG A 166 -13.84 4.70 -10.67
C ARG A 166 -13.41 3.77 -11.80
N ILE A 167 -12.57 2.78 -11.49
CA ILE A 167 -12.21 1.73 -12.44
C ILE A 167 -13.45 0.98 -12.95
N THR A 168 -13.41 0.60 -14.23
CA THR A 168 -14.43 -0.26 -14.85
C THR A 168 -14.17 -1.74 -14.59
N GLN A 169 -15.19 -2.59 -14.74
CA GLN A 169 -15.01 -4.04 -14.63
C GLN A 169 -14.04 -4.58 -15.70
N GLU A 170 -14.08 -4.01 -16.91
CA GLU A 170 -13.20 -4.39 -18.02
C GLU A 170 -11.73 -4.13 -17.69
N GLU A 171 -11.38 -2.93 -17.22
CA GLU A 171 -10.01 -2.61 -16.80
C GLU A 171 -9.54 -3.51 -15.65
N PHE A 172 -10.41 -3.79 -14.68
CA PHE A 172 -10.10 -4.68 -13.57
C PHE A 172 -9.77 -6.09 -14.06
N ASP A 173 -10.54 -6.60 -15.02
CA ASP A 173 -10.34 -7.93 -15.60
C ASP A 173 -9.08 -8.00 -16.47
N GLU A 174 -8.78 -6.96 -17.26
CA GLU A 174 -7.53 -6.88 -18.05
C GLU A 174 -6.29 -6.84 -17.15
N ILE A 175 -6.32 -6.05 -16.08
CA ILE A 175 -5.24 -6.04 -15.08
C ILE A 175 -5.06 -7.42 -14.43
N ALA A 176 -6.17 -8.12 -14.15
CA ALA A 176 -6.13 -9.46 -13.56
C ALA A 176 -5.64 -10.54 -14.54
N LYS A 177 -5.77 -10.35 -15.86
CA LYS A 177 -5.16 -11.23 -16.87
C LYS A 177 -3.64 -11.09 -16.88
N GLU A 178 -3.14 -9.86 -16.83
CA GLU A 178 -1.71 -9.57 -16.87
C GLU A 178 -0.99 -9.91 -15.56
N TYR A 179 -1.69 -9.73 -14.43
CA TYR A 179 -1.20 -10.08 -13.09
C TYR A 179 -2.18 -11.03 -12.39
N PRO A 180 -2.15 -12.35 -12.67
CA PRO A 180 -3.11 -13.31 -12.14
C PRO A 180 -3.26 -13.30 -10.61
N ARG A 181 -4.51 -13.38 -10.14
CA ARG A 181 -4.92 -13.33 -8.72
C ARG A 181 -5.08 -14.69 -8.06
N GLU A 182 -4.84 -15.78 -8.80
CA GLU A 182 -5.00 -17.13 -8.27
C GLU A 182 -4.07 -17.36 -7.06
N GLY A 183 -4.63 -17.93 -5.98
CA GLY A 183 -3.91 -18.19 -4.73
C GLY A 183 -3.77 -16.99 -3.79
N LEU A 184 -4.18 -15.77 -4.18
CA LEU A 184 -3.98 -14.54 -3.38
C LEU A 184 -4.49 -14.67 -1.94
N LYS A 185 -5.68 -15.23 -1.73
CA LYS A 185 -6.25 -15.43 -0.37
C LYS A 185 -5.36 -16.30 0.52
N GLY A 186 -4.81 -17.38 -0.02
CA GLY A 186 -3.92 -18.27 0.72
C GLY A 186 -2.58 -17.59 1.02
N TYR A 187 -2.05 -16.86 0.03
CA TYR A 187 -0.83 -16.07 0.15
C TYR A 187 -0.93 -14.99 1.24
N LEU A 188 -1.97 -14.14 1.20
CA LEU A 188 -2.21 -13.11 2.21
C LEU A 188 -2.31 -13.71 3.61
N ARG A 189 -3.03 -14.84 3.75
CA ARG A 189 -3.10 -15.53 5.03
C ARG A 189 -1.71 -15.93 5.53
N GLU A 190 -0.88 -16.50 4.68
CA GLU A 190 0.47 -16.93 5.07
C GLU A 190 1.36 -15.76 5.47
N ILE A 191 1.34 -14.65 4.73
CA ILE A 191 2.09 -13.43 5.08
C ILE A 191 1.64 -12.90 6.46
N LEU A 192 0.34 -12.71 6.65
CA LEU A 192 -0.21 -12.13 7.88
C LEU A 192 0.01 -13.04 9.09
N CYS A 193 -0.15 -14.36 8.92
CA CYS A 193 0.18 -15.32 9.97
C CYS A 193 1.70 -15.39 10.23
N GLY A 194 2.53 -15.17 9.21
CA GLY A 194 3.98 -15.06 9.33
C GLY A 194 4.37 -13.94 10.29
N PHE A 195 3.80 -12.75 10.15
CA PHE A 195 4.05 -11.65 11.09
C PHE A 195 3.66 -11.98 12.53
N CYS A 196 2.53 -12.68 12.72
CA CYS A 196 2.11 -13.14 14.04
C CYS A 196 3.09 -14.16 14.66
N ARG A 197 3.79 -14.97 13.85
CA ARG A 197 4.82 -15.91 14.32
C ARG A 197 6.16 -15.21 14.59
N ASP A 198 6.58 -14.34 13.69
CA ASP A 198 7.94 -13.82 13.66
C ASP A 198 8.11 -12.56 14.54
N LYS A 199 7.07 -11.71 14.62
CA LYS A 199 7.07 -10.47 15.39
C LYS A 199 5.70 -10.14 16.02
N PRO A 200 5.18 -11.02 16.91
CA PRO A 200 3.84 -10.92 17.47
C PRO A 200 3.53 -9.56 18.11
N GLU A 201 4.48 -8.98 18.85
CA GLU A 201 4.31 -7.70 19.54
C GLU A 201 3.97 -6.54 18.58
N ALA A 202 4.49 -6.60 17.34
CA ALA A 202 4.20 -5.59 16.32
C ALA A 202 2.78 -5.71 15.74
N THR A 203 2.05 -6.79 16.02
CA THR A 203 0.75 -7.07 15.39
C THR A 203 -0.44 -6.70 16.27
N TYR A 204 -0.28 -6.61 17.60
CA TYR A 204 -1.39 -6.43 18.56
C TYR A 204 -2.18 -5.13 18.39
N GLY A 205 -1.56 -4.10 17.81
CA GLY A 205 -2.23 -2.83 17.50
C GLY A 205 -2.88 -2.76 16.11
N SER A 206 -2.91 -3.85 15.35
CA SER A 206 -3.34 -3.86 13.94
C SER A 206 -4.36 -4.97 13.65
N PHE A 207 -4.98 -4.95 12.46
CA PHE A 207 -5.88 -6.02 12.02
C PHE A 207 -5.19 -7.40 11.90
N VAL A 208 -3.85 -7.41 11.79
CA VAL A 208 -3.03 -8.61 11.64
C VAL A 208 -3.20 -9.54 12.84
N SER A 209 -3.40 -9.01 14.06
CA SER A 209 -3.62 -9.85 15.25
C SER A 209 -4.81 -10.79 15.10
N GLY A 210 -5.86 -10.36 14.38
CA GLY A 210 -7.05 -11.18 14.13
C GLY A 210 -6.78 -12.36 13.19
N PHE A 211 -5.70 -12.35 12.40
CA PHE A 211 -5.24 -13.53 11.67
C PHE A 211 -4.50 -14.48 12.61
N GLY A 212 -3.66 -13.95 13.49
CA GLY A 212 -2.98 -14.72 14.54
C GLY A 212 -3.97 -15.49 15.41
N ASP A 213 -4.96 -14.80 15.99
CA ASP A 213 -5.95 -15.40 16.89
C ASP A 213 -6.78 -16.52 16.22
N ARG A 214 -6.96 -16.44 14.90
CA ARG A 214 -7.78 -17.40 14.14
C ARG A 214 -6.99 -18.58 13.56
N PHE A 215 -5.72 -18.38 13.22
CA PHE A 215 -4.98 -19.30 12.36
C PHE A 215 -3.59 -19.69 12.87
N VAL A 216 -3.07 -19.06 13.92
CA VAL A 216 -1.72 -19.36 14.45
C VAL A 216 -1.83 -20.03 15.82
N GLU A 217 -1.38 -21.27 15.90
CA GLU A 217 -1.34 -22.01 17.17
C GLU A 217 -0.44 -21.32 18.19
N GLY A 218 -0.93 -21.17 19.42
CA GLY A 218 -0.21 -20.51 20.52
C GLY A 218 -0.19 -18.97 20.45
N TYR A 219 -0.71 -18.37 19.39
CA TYR A 219 -0.89 -16.91 19.33
C TYR A 219 -2.16 -16.49 20.09
N SER A 220 -2.08 -15.37 20.81
CA SER A 220 -3.23 -14.73 21.45
C SER A 220 -2.98 -13.23 21.62
N SER A 221 -3.94 -12.41 21.19
CA SER A 221 -3.96 -10.96 21.47
C SER A 221 -4.52 -10.61 22.85
N LYS A 222 -5.16 -11.56 23.54
CA LYS A 222 -5.80 -11.32 24.85
C LYS A 222 -4.75 -10.92 25.89
N GLY A 223 -4.98 -9.82 26.60
CA GLY A 223 -4.05 -9.29 27.61
C GLY A 223 -2.88 -8.49 27.02
N LYS A 224 -2.92 -8.19 25.71
CA LYS A 224 -1.85 -7.50 24.96
C LYS A 224 -2.36 -6.34 24.11
N GLN A 225 -3.64 -6.00 24.22
CA GLN A 225 -4.24 -4.88 23.51
C GLN A 225 -4.10 -3.59 24.32
N MET A 226 -4.30 -2.45 23.64
CA MET A 226 -4.25 -1.13 24.29
C MET A 226 -5.23 -1.04 25.48
N VAL A 227 -6.40 -1.66 25.38
CA VAL A 227 -7.38 -1.70 26.48
C VAL A 227 -6.82 -2.37 27.73
N ASP A 228 -6.04 -3.45 27.59
CA ASP A 228 -5.45 -4.16 28.72
C ASP A 228 -4.42 -3.27 29.44
N LEU A 229 -3.63 -2.50 28.69
CA LEU A 229 -2.69 -1.53 29.25
C LEU A 229 -3.41 -0.36 29.92
N MET A 230 -4.47 0.15 29.30
CA MET A 230 -5.24 1.27 29.85
C MET A 230 -5.90 0.89 31.17
N GLU A 231 -6.60 -0.25 31.23
CA GLU A 231 -7.24 -0.73 32.47
C GLU A 231 -6.23 -1.01 33.60
N ALA A 232 -4.97 -1.33 33.27
CA ALA A 232 -3.94 -1.60 34.26
C ALA A 232 -3.23 -0.34 34.80
N VAL A 233 -3.19 0.74 34.02
CA VAL A 233 -2.31 1.91 34.29
C VAL A 233 -3.06 3.23 34.39
N VAL A 234 -4.16 3.40 33.67
CA VAL A 234 -4.95 4.66 33.70
C VAL A 234 -5.83 4.64 34.95
N THR A 235 -5.53 5.54 35.89
CA THR A 235 -6.35 5.73 37.10
C THR A 235 -7.55 6.63 36.81
N GLU A 236 -8.61 6.49 37.61
CA GLU A 236 -9.75 7.41 37.61
C GLU A 236 -9.36 8.86 37.93
#